data_AF-A0A973AU06-F1
#
_entry.id   AF-A0A973AU06-F1
#
_cell.length_a   1.000
_cell.length_b   1.000
_cell.length_c   1.000
_cell.angle_alpha   90.00
_cell.angle_beta   90.00
_cell.angle_gamma   90.00
#
_symmetry.space_group_name_H-M   'P 1'
#
loop_
_entity.id
_entity.type
_entity.pdbx_description
1 polymer ?
#
loop_
_entity_poly.entity_id
_entity_poly.type
_entity_poly.pdbx_seq_one_letter_code
_entity_poly.pdbx_strand_id
1 'polypeptide(L)'
;MGKDTHSNKDKSKHLNLKKERIATQCVCCRSANLKSSPAILMPFVAHRVFDWAPVIIDESWGLTTIKSGNAYSICKSLYCSDCEFLFLDIRFCDSELSRLYDDYRGEQYNTLRESYEPEYTLRNDNLNAGIEYIKDIESFLEPHLKFPLTILDWGGDTGKNTPFKNRNEMFDIYDISNKEVIKGAKIISKKEAFSKKYKLIVCSNVLEHIPYP
;
A
#
# COMPACT_ATOMS: atom_id res chain seq x y z
N MET A 1 -54.74 0.64 24.24
CA MET A 1 -54.29 -0.62 23.61
C MET A 1 -53.81 -0.24 22.21
N GLY A 2 -52.57 -0.42 21.78
CA GLY A 2 -51.36 -0.97 22.39
C GLY A 2 -50.16 -0.07 22.09
N LYS A 3 -49.17 -0.15 22.96
CA LYS A 3 -47.92 0.61 22.94
C LYS A 3 -46.98 0.10 21.86
N ASP A 4 -46.16 1.02 21.36
CA ASP A 4 -44.85 0.76 20.77
C ASP A 4 -44.11 -0.38 21.50
N THR A 5 -43.46 -1.26 20.74
CA THR A 5 -42.04 -1.60 20.91
C THR A 5 -41.65 -2.73 19.96
N HIS A 6 -41.02 -2.40 18.83
CA HIS A 6 -39.97 -3.27 18.29
C HIS A 6 -38.70 -2.44 18.13
N SER A 7 -38.05 -2.27 19.28
CA SER A 7 -36.60 -2.07 19.31
C SER A 7 -35.94 -3.32 18.75
N ASN A 8 -35.37 -3.23 17.56
CA ASN A 8 -34.19 -4.04 17.27
C ASN A 8 -33.05 -3.07 17.00
N LYS A 9 -32.56 -2.49 18.10
CA LYS A 9 -31.21 -1.96 18.17
C LYS A 9 -30.28 -3.15 18.02
N ASP A 10 -30.02 -3.56 16.78
CA ASP A 10 -28.87 -4.38 16.48
C ASP A 10 -27.65 -3.49 16.72
N LYS A 11 -27.22 -3.48 17.98
CA LYS A 11 -25.98 -2.87 18.41
C LYS A 11 -24.91 -3.65 17.67
N SER A 12 -24.48 -3.09 16.54
CA SER A 12 -23.18 -3.32 15.91
C SER A 12 -22.18 -3.59 17.03
N LYS A 13 -21.92 -4.88 17.28
CA LYS A 13 -20.75 -5.30 18.02
C LYS A 13 -19.62 -4.81 17.13
N HIS A 14 -18.98 -3.71 17.52
CA HIS A 14 -17.72 -3.28 16.93
C HIS A 14 -16.70 -4.40 17.22
N LEU A 15 -16.75 -5.45 16.42
CA LEU A 15 -15.73 -6.49 16.37
C LEU A 15 -14.46 -5.76 15.96
N ASN A 16 -13.50 -5.70 16.88
CA ASN A 16 -12.20 -5.13 16.62
C ASN A 16 -11.54 -5.95 15.51
N LEU A 17 -10.93 -5.25 14.55
CA LEU A 17 -10.12 -5.87 13.52
C LEU A 17 -8.92 -6.57 14.21
N LYS A 18 -8.95 -7.90 14.29
CA LYS A 18 -7.79 -8.73 14.61
C LYS A 18 -6.64 -8.46 13.62
N LYS A 19 -5.49 -8.05 14.16
CA LYS A 19 -4.26 -7.80 13.40
C LYS A 19 -3.34 -9.03 13.45
N GLU A 20 -3.71 -10.07 12.71
CA GLU A 20 -3.00 -11.35 12.66
C GLU A 20 -2.01 -11.41 11.48
N ARG A 21 -0.88 -12.11 11.69
CA ARG A 21 0.17 -12.31 10.67
C ARG A 21 -0.36 -12.94 9.39
N ILE A 22 -1.24 -13.92 9.52
CA ILE A 22 -1.99 -14.55 8.43
C ILE A 22 -3.45 -14.16 8.61
N ALA A 23 -4.02 -13.50 7.60
CA ALA A 23 -5.36 -12.96 7.71
C ALA A 23 -6.42 -14.07 7.78
N THR A 24 -7.29 -13.98 8.79
CA THR A 24 -8.48 -14.83 8.93
C THR A 24 -9.79 -14.07 8.65
N GLN A 25 -9.69 -12.79 8.32
CA GLN A 25 -10.82 -11.89 8.07
C GLN A 25 -10.43 -10.80 7.06
N CYS A 26 -11.43 -10.24 6.36
CA CYS A 26 -11.24 -9.13 5.45
C CYS A 26 -10.76 -7.87 6.18
N VAL A 27 -9.71 -7.22 5.68
CA VAL A 27 -9.20 -5.97 6.26
C VAL A 27 -10.14 -4.78 6.08
N CYS A 28 -11.04 -4.83 5.10
CA CYS A 28 -12.02 -3.79 4.81
C CYS A 28 -13.32 -3.97 5.62
N CYS A 29 -14.01 -5.11 5.42
CA CYS A 29 -15.34 -5.34 6.00
C CYS A 29 -15.37 -6.27 7.22
N ARG A 30 -14.22 -6.86 7.59
CA ARG A 30 -14.05 -7.79 8.74
C ARG A 30 -14.77 -9.13 8.62
N SER A 31 -15.36 -9.42 7.45
CA SER A 31 -15.96 -10.72 7.19
C SER A 31 -14.90 -11.83 7.20
N ALA A 32 -15.28 -12.98 7.77
CA ALA A 32 -14.52 -14.23 7.65
C ALA A 32 -14.88 -15.03 6.38
N ASN A 33 -15.81 -14.54 5.54
CA ASN A 33 -16.23 -15.18 4.30
C ASN A 33 -15.17 -14.99 3.19
N LEU A 34 -14.04 -15.68 3.37
CA LEU A 34 -12.87 -15.59 2.51
C LEU A 34 -12.74 -16.86 1.66
N LYS A 35 -12.60 -16.67 0.36
CA LYS A 35 -12.09 -17.69 -0.56
C LYS A 35 -10.58 -17.51 -0.68
N SER A 36 -9.85 -18.62 -0.77
CA SER A 36 -8.38 -18.57 -0.91
C SER A 36 -7.91 -19.37 -2.10
N SER A 37 -6.91 -18.85 -2.82
CA SER A 37 -6.16 -19.58 -3.84
C SER A 37 -4.66 -19.52 -3.51
N PRO A 38 -3.90 -20.61 -3.69
CA PRO A 38 -2.44 -20.56 -3.64
C PRO A 38 -1.89 -19.54 -4.64
N ALA A 39 -0.82 -18.86 -4.25
CA ALA A 39 -0.09 -17.90 -5.08
C ALA A 39 1.40 -17.94 -4.73
N ILE A 40 2.23 -17.36 -5.60
CA ILE A 40 3.64 -17.12 -5.32
C ILE A 40 3.75 -15.73 -4.69
N LEU A 41 4.40 -15.63 -3.53
CA LEU A 41 4.81 -14.35 -3.02
C LEU A 41 5.87 -13.80 -3.95
N MET A 42 5.66 -12.58 -4.44
CA MET A 42 6.57 -11.93 -5.39
C MET A 42 8.05 -12.12 -4.94
N PRO A 43 8.92 -12.75 -5.76
CA PRO A 43 10.27 -13.13 -5.34
C PRO A 43 11.10 -11.98 -4.75
N PHE A 44 11.03 -10.79 -5.35
CA PHE A 44 11.66 -9.60 -4.81
C PHE A 44 11.20 -9.27 -3.38
N VAL A 45 9.89 -9.33 -3.11
CA VAL A 45 9.32 -9.06 -1.77
C VAL A 45 9.77 -10.15 -0.80
N ALA A 46 9.73 -11.42 -1.20
CA ALA A 46 10.16 -12.53 -0.36
C ALA A 46 11.66 -12.42 0.03
N HIS A 47 12.52 -12.14 -0.95
CA HIS A 47 13.95 -11.92 -0.73
C HIS A 47 14.18 -10.71 0.18
N ARG A 48 13.59 -9.55 -0.13
CA ARG A 48 13.87 -8.33 0.63
C ARG A 48 13.35 -8.38 2.07
N VAL A 49 12.20 -9.02 2.30
CA VAL A 49 11.56 -9.04 3.62
C VAL A 49 12.10 -10.17 4.51
N PHE A 50 12.40 -11.34 3.95
CA PHE A 50 12.72 -12.55 4.71
C PHE A 50 14.07 -13.17 4.37
N ASP A 51 14.80 -12.60 3.41
CA ASP A 51 16.00 -13.22 2.83
C ASP A 51 15.69 -14.56 2.12
N TRP A 52 14.48 -14.68 1.57
CA TRP A 52 14.01 -15.88 0.87
C TRP A 52 14.13 -15.73 -0.65
N ALA A 53 15.37 -15.70 -1.14
CA ALA A 53 15.64 -15.77 -2.58
C ALA A 53 15.12 -17.10 -3.16
N PRO A 54 14.59 -17.13 -4.40
CA PRO A 54 14.29 -18.38 -5.08
C PRO A 54 15.54 -19.24 -5.20
N VAL A 55 15.38 -20.55 -5.03
CA VAL A 55 16.46 -21.52 -5.17
C VAL A 55 16.10 -22.58 -6.19
N ILE A 56 17.10 -23.10 -6.88
CA ILE A 56 16.94 -24.25 -7.77
C ILE A 56 17.13 -25.51 -6.92
N ILE A 57 16.07 -26.30 -6.81
CA ILE A 57 16.13 -27.67 -6.32
C ILE A 57 16.61 -28.53 -7.48
N ASP A 58 17.74 -29.20 -7.30
CA ASP A 58 18.30 -30.16 -8.24
C ASP A 58 18.60 -31.49 -7.54
N GLU A 59 19.21 -32.42 -8.27
CA GLU A 59 19.53 -33.76 -7.77
C GLU A 59 20.51 -33.73 -6.57
N SER A 60 21.34 -32.69 -6.44
CA SER A 60 22.31 -32.57 -5.36
C SER A 60 21.66 -32.42 -3.98
N TRP A 61 20.40 -32.00 -3.93
CA TRP A 61 19.62 -31.88 -2.69
C TRP A 61 19.21 -33.25 -2.13
N GLY A 62 19.31 -34.33 -2.92
CA GLY A 62 18.95 -35.69 -2.49
C GLY A 62 17.46 -35.88 -2.18
N LEU A 63 16.59 -35.00 -2.67
CA LEU A 63 15.15 -35.06 -2.44
C LEU A 63 14.50 -36.04 -3.41
N THR A 64 13.78 -37.04 -2.86
CA THR A 64 13.13 -38.08 -3.66
C THR A 64 11.64 -37.85 -3.88
N THR A 65 11.02 -36.97 -3.08
CA THR A 65 9.58 -36.67 -3.13
C THR A 65 9.26 -35.31 -3.75
N ILE A 66 10.29 -34.51 -4.08
CA ILE A 66 10.16 -33.18 -4.66
C ILE A 66 10.85 -33.20 -6.02
N LYS A 67 10.14 -32.79 -7.08
CA LYS A 67 10.74 -32.68 -8.41
C LYS A 67 11.74 -31.52 -8.44
N SER A 68 12.83 -31.70 -9.17
CA SER A 68 13.77 -30.63 -9.49
C SER A 68 13.05 -29.46 -10.17
N GLY A 69 13.47 -28.24 -9.86
CA GLY A 69 12.85 -27.00 -10.34
C GLY A 69 13.11 -25.82 -9.43
N ASN A 70 12.38 -24.73 -9.62
CA ASN A 70 12.50 -23.54 -8.76
C ASN A 70 11.58 -23.66 -7.54
N ALA A 71 12.14 -23.46 -6.35
CA ALA A 71 11.38 -23.27 -5.13
C ALA A 71 11.16 -21.78 -4.87
N TYR A 72 9.90 -21.37 -4.83
CA TYR A 72 9.48 -20.01 -4.51
C TYR A 72 8.77 -19.97 -3.17
N SER A 73 8.79 -18.81 -2.53
CA SER A 73 7.95 -18.53 -1.37
C SER A 73 6.48 -18.50 -1.80
N ILE A 74 5.63 -19.24 -1.08
CA ILE A 74 4.19 -19.31 -1.35
C ILE A 74 3.39 -18.44 -0.39
N CYS A 75 2.23 -18.00 -0.85
CA CYS A 75 1.23 -17.29 -0.08
C CYS A 75 -0.17 -17.67 -0.57
N LYS A 76 -1.20 -16.99 -0.06
CA LYS A 76 -2.57 -17.10 -0.60
C LYS A 76 -3.09 -15.73 -1.03
N SER A 77 -3.73 -15.73 -2.18
CA SER A 77 -4.68 -14.67 -2.54
C SER A 77 -6.00 -14.95 -1.82
N LEU A 78 -6.48 -13.98 -1.07
CA LEU A 78 -7.75 -14.01 -0.34
C LEU A 78 -8.76 -13.09 -1.02
N TYR A 79 -9.93 -13.63 -1.36
CA TYR A 79 -11.06 -12.89 -1.91
C TYR A 79 -12.20 -12.89 -0.90
N CYS A 80 -12.63 -11.71 -0.46
CA CYS A 80 -13.78 -11.58 0.42
C CYS A 80 -15.08 -11.64 -0.40
N SER A 81 -15.95 -12.60 -0.11
CA SER A 81 -17.22 -12.74 -0.85
C SER A 81 -18.28 -11.71 -0.44
N ASP A 82 -18.06 -10.93 0.63
CA ASP A 82 -19.02 -9.95 1.13
C ASP A 82 -18.77 -8.53 0.60
N CYS A 83 -17.51 -8.13 0.40
CA CYS A 83 -17.14 -6.82 -0.14
C CYS A 83 -16.22 -6.89 -1.37
N GLU A 84 -16.02 -8.09 -1.91
CA GLU A 84 -15.26 -8.36 -3.14
C GLU A 84 -13.78 -7.96 -3.12
N PHE A 85 -13.24 -7.63 -1.95
CA PHE A 85 -11.85 -7.21 -1.82
C PHE A 85 -10.88 -8.39 -1.99
N LEU A 86 -9.86 -8.20 -2.82
CA LEU A 86 -8.78 -9.17 -3.09
C LEU A 86 -7.49 -8.70 -2.43
N PHE A 87 -6.86 -9.57 -1.63
CA PHE A 87 -5.64 -9.22 -0.88
C PHE A 87 -4.78 -10.43 -0.54
N LEU A 88 -3.53 -10.17 -0.18
CA LEU A 88 -2.57 -11.17 0.30
C LEU A 88 -2.89 -11.61 1.75
N ASP A 89 -2.83 -12.91 2.03
CA ASP A 89 -3.02 -13.47 3.37
C ASP A 89 -1.95 -13.03 4.38
N ILE A 90 -0.69 -12.98 3.96
CA ILE A 90 0.44 -12.46 4.72
C ILE A 90 0.24 -10.97 5.01
N ARG A 91 0.19 -10.60 6.30
CA ARG A 91 0.12 -9.22 6.79
C ARG A 91 1.46 -8.84 7.41
N PHE A 92 2.22 -8.00 6.70
CA PHE A 92 3.55 -7.60 7.15
C PHE A 92 3.47 -6.81 8.47
N CYS A 93 4.37 -7.07 9.41
CA CYS A 93 4.55 -6.22 10.58
C CYS A 93 5.41 -5.00 10.24
N ASP A 94 5.50 -4.03 11.16
CA ASP A 94 6.27 -2.79 10.92
C ASP A 94 7.74 -3.08 10.58
N SER A 95 8.37 -4.06 11.23
CA SER A 95 9.76 -4.43 10.93
C SER A 95 9.92 -5.07 9.54
N GLU A 96 8.93 -5.82 9.08
CA GLU A 96 8.93 -6.47 7.77
C GLU A 96 8.71 -5.44 6.66
N LEU A 97 7.78 -4.49 6.86
CA LEU A 97 7.62 -3.34 5.97
C LEU A 97 8.88 -2.47 5.94
N SER A 98 9.50 -2.24 7.09
CA SER A 98 10.75 -1.48 7.16
C SER A 98 11.86 -2.12 6.34
N ARG A 99 11.97 -3.47 6.30
CA ARG A 99 12.93 -4.15 5.43
C ARG A 99 12.55 -4.05 3.96
N LEU A 100 11.26 -4.19 3.63
CA LEU A 100 10.78 -4.03 2.25
C LEU A 100 11.14 -2.66 1.68
N TYR A 101 10.99 -1.61 2.48
CA TYR A 101 11.18 -0.22 2.09
C TYR A 101 12.51 0.37 2.57
N ASP A 102 13.43 -0.44 3.10
CA ASP A 102 14.79 0.02 3.38
C ASP A 102 15.45 0.46 2.07
N ASP A 103 16.18 1.59 2.10
CA ASP A 103 16.76 2.22 0.90
C ASP A 103 15.75 2.36 -0.26
N TYR A 104 14.47 2.65 0.02
CA TYR A 104 13.43 2.65 -1.01
C TYR A 104 13.77 3.57 -2.19
N ARG A 105 13.84 2.99 -3.40
CA ARG A 105 14.28 3.63 -4.66
C ARG A 105 15.74 4.08 -4.70
N GLY A 106 16.55 3.73 -3.70
CA GLY A 106 18.00 3.87 -3.71
C GLY A 106 18.70 2.74 -4.47
N GLU A 107 20.03 2.74 -4.40
CA GLU A 107 20.88 1.86 -5.22
C GLU A 107 20.66 0.37 -4.90
N GLN A 108 20.58 0.00 -3.63
CA GLN A 108 20.41 -1.40 -3.23
C GLN A 108 18.99 -1.88 -3.56
N TYR A 109 18.00 -0.99 -3.43
CA TYR A 109 16.64 -1.28 -3.86
C TYR A 109 16.56 -1.55 -5.35
N ASN A 110 17.05 -0.62 -6.17
CA ASN A 110 16.91 -0.70 -7.61
C ASN A 110 17.73 -1.87 -8.16
N THR A 111 18.96 -2.09 -7.69
CA THR A 111 19.81 -3.21 -8.14
C THR A 111 19.14 -4.55 -7.90
N LEU A 112 18.62 -4.79 -6.68
CA LEU A 112 17.92 -6.04 -6.39
C LEU A 112 16.63 -6.16 -7.20
N ARG A 113 15.86 -5.07 -7.32
CA ARG A 113 14.60 -5.07 -8.06
C ARG A 113 14.80 -5.36 -9.54
N GLU A 114 15.81 -4.74 -10.16
CA GLU A 114 16.19 -4.92 -11.57
C GLU A 114 16.56 -6.37 -11.87
N SER A 115 17.22 -7.07 -10.92
CA SER A 115 17.56 -8.49 -11.08
C SER A 115 16.34 -9.42 -11.13
N TYR A 116 15.22 -9.03 -10.51
CA TYR A 116 13.95 -9.77 -10.54
C TYR A 116 12.99 -9.28 -11.62
N GLU A 117 13.09 -8.00 -11.97
CA GLU A 117 12.25 -7.31 -12.92
C GLU A 117 13.11 -6.46 -13.85
N PRO A 118 13.62 -7.03 -14.95
CA PRO A 118 14.35 -6.29 -15.95
C PRO A 118 13.55 -5.06 -16.42
N GLU A 119 14.26 -3.96 -16.64
CA GLU A 119 13.73 -2.64 -17.00
C GLU A 119 12.88 -1.96 -15.91
N TYR A 120 13.02 -2.38 -14.65
CA TYR A 120 12.34 -1.71 -13.53
C TYR A 120 12.69 -0.22 -13.46
N THR A 121 13.98 0.11 -13.53
CA THR A 121 14.46 1.49 -13.41
C THR A 121 13.89 2.36 -14.53
N LEU A 122 13.92 1.88 -15.77
CA LEU A 122 13.35 2.57 -16.94
C LEU A 122 11.83 2.82 -16.77
N ARG A 123 11.07 1.80 -16.34
CA ARG A 123 9.63 1.96 -16.09
C ARG A 123 9.36 2.97 -14.99
N ASN A 124 10.15 2.98 -13.91
CA ASN A 124 9.99 3.91 -12.81
C ASN A 124 10.31 5.36 -13.21
N ASP A 125 11.30 5.58 -14.08
CA ASP A 125 11.61 6.91 -14.62
C ASP A 125 10.45 7.48 -15.45
N ASN A 126 9.80 6.64 -16.26
CA ASN A 126 8.59 7.04 -16.99
C ASN A 126 7.44 7.42 -16.04
N LEU A 127 7.28 6.73 -14.91
CA LEU A 127 6.28 7.10 -13.90
C LEU A 127 6.62 8.43 -13.20
N ASN A 128 7.91 8.76 -13.04
CA ASN A 128 8.37 10.04 -12.49
C ASN A 128 8.17 11.22 -13.46
N ALA A 129 7.81 10.97 -14.73
CA ALA A 129 7.44 12.01 -15.69
C ALA A 129 6.19 12.80 -15.26
N GLY A 130 5.38 12.25 -14.36
CA GLY A 130 4.16 12.85 -13.84
C GLY A 130 2.92 12.42 -14.62
N ILE A 131 1.74 12.59 -14.02
CA ILE A 131 0.47 12.19 -14.63
C ILE A 131 -0.15 13.33 -15.43
N GLU A 132 -0.68 13.01 -16.61
CA GLU A 132 -1.30 13.98 -17.51
C GLU A 132 -2.74 14.33 -17.10
N TYR A 133 -3.42 13.41 -16.41
CA TYR A 133 -4.82 13.53 -16.00
C TYR A 133 -5.03 14.27 -14.66
N ILE A 134 -4.03 15.01 -14.18
CA ILE A 134 -4.15 15.78 -12.93
C ILE A 134 -5.31 16.79 -12.97
N LYS A 135 -5.57 17.37 -14.14
CA LYS A 135 -6.67 18.32 -14.36
C LYS A 135 -8.04 17.66 -14.20
N ASP A 136 -8.17 16.40 -14.59
CA ASP A 136 -9.41 15.65 -14.46
C ASP A 136 -9.69 15.33 -12.99
N ILE A 137 -8.65 14.98 -12.22
CA ILE A 137 -8.73 14.82 -10.77
C ILE A 137 -9.15 16.14 -10.10
N GLU A 138 -8.49 17.25 -10.46
CA GLU A 138 -8.84 18.57 -9.91
C GLU A 138 -10.29 18.94 -10.22
N SER A 139 -10.73 18.75 -11.47
CA SER A 139 -12.12 19.01 -11.91
C SER A 139 -13.14 18.17 -11.12
N PHE A 140 -12.83 16.89 -10.89
CA PHE A 140 -13.68 16.00 -10.11
C PHE A 140 -13.78 16.43 -8.64
N LEU A 141 -12.69 16.89 -8.04
CA LEU A 141 -12.63 17.25 -6.62
C LEU A 141 -13.16 18.66 -6.33
N GLU A 142 -12.98 19.60 -7.25
CA GLU A 142 -13.25 21.04 -7.06
C GLU A 142 -14.67 21.34 -6.49
N PRO A 143 -15.77 20.69 -6.94
CA PRO A 143 -17.10 20.92 -6.39
C PRO A 143 -17.26 20.55 -4.90
N HIS A 144 -16.37 19.72 -4.38
CA HIS A 144 -16.42 19.21 -3.00
C HIS A 144 -15.50 19.99 -2.04
N LEU A 145 -14.81 21.02 -2.54
CA LEU A 145 -13.74 21.70 -1.82
C LEU A 145 -14.03 23.19 -1.58
N LYS A 146 -13.45 23.73 -0.50
CA LYS A 146 -13.53 25.16 -0.15
C LYS A 146 -12.14 25.78 -0.06
N PHE A 147 -11.82 26.63 -1.02
CA PHE A 147 -10.56 27.36 -1.09
C PHE A 147 -10.48 28.49 -0.04
N PRO A 148 -9.26 28.91 0.37
CA PRO A 148 -7.95 28.34 0.03
C PRO A 148 -7.76 26.95 0.67
N LEU A 149 -7.04 26.05 0.01
CA LEU A 149 -6.81 24.69 0.53
C LEU A 149 -5.59 24.65 1.46
N THR A 150 -5.62 23.71 2.39
CA THR A 150 -4.42 23.20 3.05
C THR A 150 -4.32 21.72 2.69
N ILE A 151 -3.20 21.35 2.06
CA ILE A 151 -3.02 20.03 1.46
C ILE A 151 -1.93 19.26 2.19
N LEU A 152 -2.23 18.00 2.50
CA LEU A 152 -1.27 16.97 2.85
C LEU A 152 -1.26 15.93 1.73
N ASP A 153 -0.11 15.74 1.09
CA ASP A 153 0.10 14.60 0.20
C ASP A 153 0.81 13.48 0.98
N TRP A 154 0.06 12.44 1.31
CA TRP A 154 0.53 11.28 2.05
C TRP A 154 1.00 10.22 1.05
N GLY A 155 2.31 9.96 1.02
CA GLY A 155 2.98 9.21 -0.05
C GLY A 155 3.19 10.03 -1.32
N GLY A 156 3.39 11.34 -1.18
CA GLY A 156 3.43 12.28 -2.31
C GLY A 156 4.72 12.23 -3.15
N ASP A 157 5.73 11.44 -2.78
CA ASP A 157 7.05 11.39 -3.42
C ASP A 157 7.65 12.81 -3.58
N THR A 158 7.75 13.32 -4.80
CA THR A 158 8.26 14.68 -5.10
C THR A 158 7.21 15.79 -5.02
N GLY A 159 5.92 15.46 -4.90
CA GLY A 159 4.79 16.40 -4.96
C GLY A 159 4.35 16.75 -6.39
N LYS A 160 5.02 16.22 -7.41
CA LYS A 160 4.73 16.52 -8.82
C LYS A 160 3.29 16.17 -9.21
N ASN A 161 2.74 15.12 -8.61
CA ASN A 161 1.39 14.63 -8.87
C ASN A 161 0.34 15.10 -7.85
N THR A 162 0.69 16.01 -6.94
CA THR A 162 -0.27 16.57 -5.99
C THR A 162 -1.33 17.43 -6.71
N PRO A 163 -2.64 17.14 -6.57
CA PRO A 163 -3.70 18.00 -7.09
C PRO A 163 -3.68 19.39 -6.46
N PHE A 164 -4.05 20.41 -7.24
CA PHE A 164 -4.11 21.82 -6.87
C PHE A 164 -2.78 22.43 -6.40
N LYS A 165 -1.63 21.78 -6.62
CA LYS A 165 -0.30 22.31 -6.27
C LYS A 165 -0.05 23.72 -6.82
N ASN A 166 -0.58 24.03 -8.02
CA ASN A 166 -0.41 25.33 -8.67
C ASN A 166 -1.37 26.42 -8.14
N ARG A 167 -2.32 26.06 -7.27
CA ARG A 167 -3.27 26.99 -6.63
C ARG A 167 -2.94 27.21 -5.15
N ASN A 168 -1.80 26.72 -4.67
CA ASN A 168 -1.35 26.85 -3.29
C ASN A 168 0.09 27.35 -3.27
N GLU A 169 0.39 28.31 -2.38
CA GLU A 169 1.76 28.80 -2.21
C GLU A 169 2.66 27.74 -1.57
N MET A 170 2.09 26.95 -0.65
CA MET A 170 2.78 25.86 0.02
C MET A 170 1.83 24.69 0.32
N PHE A 171 2.33 23.47 0.22
CA PHE A 171 1.65 22.24 0.64
C PHE A 171 2.61 21.28 1.32
N ASP A 172 2.08 20.44 2.20
CA ASP A 172 2.88 19.50 2.98
C ASP A 172 2.92 18.13 2.30
N ILE A 173 4.08 17.47 2.35
CA ILE A 173 4.31 16.11 1.88
C ILE A 173 4.83 15.28 3.03
N TYR A 174 4.25 14.09 3.22
CA TYR A 174 4.83 13.04 4.02
C TYR A 174 5.12 11.84 3.12
N ASP A 175 6.40 11.49 2.97
CA ASP A 175 6.83 10.36 2.13
C ASP A 175 8.06 9.67 2.76
N ILE A 176 8.22 8.37 2.51
CA ILE A 176 9.32 7.56 3.06
C ILE A 176 10.58 7.57 2.19
N SER A 177 10.48 7.97 0.92
CA SER A 177 11.60 7.99 -0.03
C SER A 177 12.60 9.12 0.23
N ASN A 178 12.22 10.15 1.00
CA ASN A 178 13.04 11.33 1.30
C ASN A 178 13.62 12.04 0.05
N LYS A 179 12.94 11.93 -1.11
CA LYS A 179 13.35 12.62 -2.33
C LYS A 179 13.24 14.14 -2.18
N GLU A 180 14.03 14.86 -2.96
CA GLU A 180 13.84 16.30 -3.13
C GLU A 180 12.45 16.59 -3.72
N VAL A 181 11.78 17.58 -3.12
CA VAL A 181 10.43 17.96 -3.49
C VAL A 181 10.42 19.21 -4.37
N ILE A 182 9.38 19.37 -5.17
CA ILE A 182 9.23 20.53 -6.06
C ILE A 182 9.06 21.84 -5.28
N LYS A 183 9.28 22.98 -5.95
CA LYS A 183 8.99 24.30 -5.37
C LYS A 183 7.52 24.39 -4.90
N GLY A 184 7.32 24.88 -3.68
CA GLY A 184 6.00 24.97 -3.04
C GLY A 184 5.62 23.72 -2.25
N ALA A 185 6.33 22.61 -2.42
CA ALA A 185 6.18 21.45 -1.54
C ALA A 185 7.09 21.58 -0.31
N LYS A 186 6.63 21.05 0.83
CA LYS A 186 7.42 20.96 2.06
C LYS A 186 7.35 19.55 2.62
N ILE A 187 8.50 18.90 2.78
CA ILE A 187 8.58 17.64 3.53
C ILE A 187 8.30 17.92 5.00
N ILE A 188 7.42 17.12 5.60
CA ILE A 188 7.10 17.19 7.04
C ILE A 188 7.23 15.83 7.70
N SER A 189 7.46 15.83 9.00
CA SER A 189 7.44 14.59 9.79
C SER A 189 6.01 14.07 9.98
N LYS A 190 5.89 12.77 10.28
CA LYS A 190 4.60 12.17 10.68
C LYS A 190 3.98 12.90 11.87
N LYS A 191 4.78 13.32 12.86
CA LYS A 191 4.27 14.06 14.02
C LYS A 191 3.65 15.40 13.62
N GLU A 192 4.26 16.12 12.68
CA GLU A 192 3.73 17.37 12.16
C GLU A 192 2.47 17.17 11.33
N ALA A 193 2.40 16.10 10.54
CA ALA A 193 1.20 15.79 9.75
C ALA A 193 -0.03 15.59 10.67
N PHE A 194 0.17 14.91 11.80
CA PHE A 194 -0.91 14.65 12.77
C PHE A 194 -1.25 15.87 13.65
N SER A 195 -0.37 16.86 13.76
CA SER A 195 -0.64 18.06 14.58
C SER A 195 -1.41 19.15 13.83
N LYS A 196 -1.56 19.01 12.51
CA LYS A 196 -2.23 19.96 11.63
C LYS A 196 -3.60 19.45 11.18
N LYS A 197 -4.43 20.37 10.68
CA LYS A 197 -5.68 20.06 10.00
C LYS A 197 -5.57 20.45 8.54
N TYR A 198 -5.92 19.51 7.67
CA TYR A 198 -5.89 19.69 6.23
C TYR A 198 -7.31 19.71 5.67
N LYS A 199 -7.54 20.56 4.68
CA LYS A 199 -8.79 20.58 3.91
C LYS A 199 -8.81 19.50 2.83
N LEU A 200 -7.65 19.02 2.42
CA LEU A 200 -7.48 17.90 1.50
C LEU A 200 -6.30 17.04 1.96
N ILE A 201 -6.54 15.73 2.11
CA ILE A 201 -5.49 14.72 2.30
C ILE A 201 -5.52 13.83 1.06
N VAL A 202 -4.39 13.72 0.39
CA VAL A 202 -4.22 12.91 -0.81
C VAL A 202 -3.48 11.62 -0.43
N CYS A 203 -4.00 10.48 -0.87
CA CYS A 203 -3.39 9.17 -0.67
C CYS A 203 -3.36 8.42 -2.01
N SER A 204 -2.47 8.85 -2.92
CA SER A 204 -2.38 8.29 -4.26
C SER A 204 -1.49 7.05 -4.27
N ASN A 205 -2.08 5.88 -4.50
CA ASN A 205 -1.39 4.59 -4.54
C ASN A 205 -0.61 4.26 -3.24
N VAL A 206 -1.23 4.50 -2.08
CA VAL A 206 -0.63 4.19 -0.77
C VAL A 206 -1.36 3.09 -0.01
N LEU A 207 -2.70 3.10 -0.05
CA LEU A 207 -3.50 2.25 0.84
C LEU A 207 -3.34 0.76 0.52
N GLU A 208 -3.04 0.42 -0.73
CA GLU A 208 -2.74 -0.94 -1.18
C GLU A 208 -1.44 -1.50 -0.60
N HIS A 209 -0.55 -0.64 -0.10
CA HIS A 209 0.75 -1.03 0.45
C HIS A 209 0.71 -1.23 1.97
N ILE A 210 -0.41 -0.92 2.63
CA ILE A 210 -0.53 -0.98 4.08
C ILE A 210 -1.28 -2.25 4.52
N PRO A 211 -0.73 -3.04 5.47
CA PRO A 211 -1.37 -4.26 5.95
C PRO A 211 -2.72 -4.04 6.66
N TYR A 212 -2.96 -2.86 7.20
CA TYR A 212 -4.23 -2.48 7.82
C TYR A 212 -4.50 -0.99 7.56
N PRO A 213 -5.10 -0.65 6.40
CA PRO A 213 -5.43 0.74 6.05
C PRO A 213 -6.52 1.33 6.95
#